data_AF-A0A1C0SR65-F1
#
_entry.id   AF-A0A1C0SR65-F1
#
_cell.length_a   1.000
_cell.length_b   1.000
_cell.length_c   1.000
_cell.angle_alpha   90.00
_cell.angle_beta   90.00
_cell.angle_gamma   90.00
#
_symmetry.space_group_name_H-M   'P 1'
#
loop_
_entity.id
_entity.type
_entity.pdbx_description
1 polymer ?
#
loop_
_entity_poly.entity_id
_entity_poly.type
_entity_poly.pdbx_seq_one_letter_code
_entity_poly.pdbx_strand_id
1 'polypeptide(L)'
;MSEPQLSIRSAKAKELAHALARRTGMPMSKLVERALERYDSELRQQKNQHPLDAVWDMAEHGRSNVPTDTTSAHDDLYDEDGLPV
;
A
#
# COMPACT_ATOMS: atom_id res chain seq x y z
N MET A 1 16.47 5.54 -28.30
CA MET A 1 17.07 4.92 -27.09
C MET A 1 16.40 3.56 -26.94
N SER A 2 17.15 2.46 -27.05
CA SER A 2 16.56 1.11 -26.87
C SER A 2 16.11 0.93 -25.43
N GLU A 3 14.91 0.41 -25.22
CA GLU A 3 14.43 0.07 -23.88
C GLU A 3 15.39 -0.93 -23.19
N PRO A 4 15.65 -0.76 -21.88
CA PRO A 4 16.48 -1.69 -21.13
C PRO A 4 15.84 -3.09 -21.12
N GLN A 5 16.56 -4.07 -21.66
CA GLN A 5 16.09 -5.47 -21.69
C GLN A 5 16.28 -6.15 -20.33
N LEU A 6 15.30 -6.94 -19.93
CA LEU A 6 15.34 -7.72 -18.70
C LEU A 6 16.40 -8.84 -18.79
N SER A 7 17.43 -8.76 -17.95
CA SER A 7 18.47 -9.79 -17.85
C SER A 7 18.21 -10.72 -16.66
N ILE A 8 17.93 -11.99 -16.94
CA ILE A 8 17.73 -13.02 -15.91
C ILE A 8 18.99 -13.90 -15.84
N ARG A 9 19.79 -13.74 -14.78
CA ARG A 9 21.02 -14.51 -14.58
C ARG A 9 20.80 -15.89 -13.95
N SER A 10 19.68 -16.08 -13.24
CA SER A 10 19.36 -17.36 -12.60
C SER A 10 18.77 -18.34 -13.60
N ALA A 11 19.39 -19.52 -13.73
CA ALA A 11 18.92 -20.59 -14.60
C ALA A 11 17.49 -21.05 -14.23
N LYS A 12 17.23 -21.22 -12.93
CA LYS A 12 15.90 -21.59 -12.40
C LYS A 12 14.83 -20.57 -12.76
N ALA A 13 15.13 -19.28 -12.62
CA ALA A 13 14.18 -18.22 -12.96
C ALA A 13 13.88 -18.20 -14.47
N LYS A 14 14.91 -18.45 -15.29
CA LYS A 14 14.76 -18.54 -16.75
C LYS A 14 13.89 -19.72 -17.17
N GLU A 15 14.08 -20.89 -16.56
CA GLU A 15 13.24 -22.07 -16.84
C GLU A 15 11.78 -21.84 -16.45
N LEU A 16 11.52 -21.28 -15.27
CA LEU A 16 10.17 -20.95 -14.81
C LEU A 16 9.48 -19.95 -15.74
N ALA A 17 10.17 -18.87 -16.09
CA ALA A 17 9.63 -17.86 -16.99
C ALA A 17 9.34 -18.46 -18.38
N HIS A 18 10.22 -19.33 -18.90
CA HIS A 18 9.97 -20.03 -20.16
C HIS A 18 8.79 -21.00 -20.10
N ALA A 19 8.64 -21.75 -19.01
CA ALA A 19 7.52 -22.67 -18.83
C ALA A 19 6.19 -21.91 -18.75
N LEU A 20 6.17 -20.78 -18.05
CA LEU A 20 5.00 -19.92 -17.94
C LEU A 20 4.68 -19.22 -19.27
N ALA A 21 5.67 -18.71 -19.98
CA ALA A 21 5.49 -18.05 -21.27
C ALA A 21 4.90 -19.01 -22.31
N ARG A 22 5.37 -20.27 -22.32
CA ARG A 22 4.79 -21.33 -23.19
C ARG A 22 3.33 -21.63 -22.88
N ARG A 23 2.94 -21.61 -21.61
CA ARG A 23 1.56 -21.89 -21.17
C ARG A 23 0.60 -20.73 -21.43
N THR A 24 1.08 -19.50 -21.31
CA THR A 24 0.24 -18.30 -21.46
C THR A 24 0.26 -17.71 -22.86
N GLY A 25 1.20 -18.13 -23.72
CA GLY A 25 1.42 -17.55 -25.04
C GLY A 25 1.97 -16.11 -25.00
N MET A 26 2.39 -15.64 -23.83
CA MET A 26 2.87 -14.27 -23.62
C MET A 26 4.39 -14.20 -23.81
N PRO A 27 4.93 -13.10 -24.38
CA PRO A 27 6.38 -12.90 -24.42
C PRO A 27 6.97 -12.83 -23.02
N MET A 28 8.17 -13.37 -22.87
CA MET A 28 8.86 -13.52 -21.59
C MET A 28 8.97 -12.21 -20.80
N SER A 29 9.28 -11.11 -21.47
CA SER A 29 9.39 -9.78 -20.85
C SER A 29 8.06 -9.35 -20.23
N LYS A 30 6.97 -9.39 -21.01
CA LYS A 30 5.62 -9.03 -20.53
C LYS A 30 5.13 -9.92 -19.42
N LEU A 31 5.47 -11.22 -19.46
CA LEU A 31 5.10 -12.14 -18.40
C LEU A 31 5.79 -11.77 -17.09
N VAL A 32 7.09 -11.45 -17.14
CA VAL A 32 7.84 -11.08 -15.93
C VAL A 32 7.41 -9.71 -15.41
N GLU A 33 7.20 -8.72 -16.29
CA GLU A 33 6.63 -7.42 -15.92
C GLU A 33 5.32 -7.60 -15.15
N ARG A 34 4.36 -8.34 -15.72
CA ARG A 34 3.06 -8.58 -15.10
C ARG A 34 3.17 -9.36 -13.78
N ALA A 35 4.11 -10.30 -13.68
CA ALA A 35 4.33 -11.05 -12.44
C ALA A 35 4.90 -10.15 -11.33
N LEU A 36 5.82 -9.25 -11.68
CA LEU A 36 6.41 -8.29 -10.75
C LEU A 36 5.38 -7.24 -10.31
N GLU A 37 4.57 -6.71 -11.22
CA GLU A 37 3.48 -5.77 -10.90
C GLU A 37 2.47 -6.38 -9.91
N ARG A 38 2.10 -7.64 -10.15
CA ARG A 38 1.21 -8.37 -9.24
C ARG A 38 1.83 -8.52 -7.85
N TYR A 39 3.10 -8.94 -7.79
CA TYR A 39 3.80 -9.13 -6.52
C TYR A 39 3.97 -7.81 -5.76
N ASP A 40 4.29 -6.71 -6.44
CA ASP A 40 4.37 -5.37 -5.84
C ASP A 40 3.01 -4.92 -5.29
N SER A 41 1.93 -5.14 -6.05
CA SER A 41 0.58 -4.81 -5.62
C SER A 41 0.18 -5.59 -4.37
N GLU A 42 0.45 -6.90 -4.33
CA GLU A 42 0.20 -7.76 -3.17
C GLU A 42 1.00 -7.28 -1.95
N LEU A 43 2.27 -6.88 -2.11
CA LEU A 43 3.09 -6.32 -1.03
C LEU A 43 2.57 -4.97 -0.52
N ARG A 44 2.12 -4.08 -1.41
CA ARG A 44 1.53 -2.79 -1.03
C ARG A 44 0.24 -2.97 -0.27
N GLN A 45 -0.61 -3.89 -0.71
CA GLN A 45 -1.84 -4.23 -0.01
C GLN A 45 -1.55 -4.77 1.39
N GLN A 46 -0.57 -5.67 1.53
CA GLN A 46 -0.16 -6.18 2.84
C GLN A 46 0.40 -5.09 3.77
N LYS A 47 1.14 -4.11 3.24
CA LYS A 47 1.59 -2.97 4.05
C LYS A 47 0.43 -2.15 4.60
N ASN A 48 -0.61 -1.94 3.81
CA ASN A 48 -1.81 -1.21 4.24
C ASN A 48 -2.77 -2.06 5.11
N GLN A 49 -2.40 -3.29 5.49
CA GLN A 49 -3.21 -4.13 6.38
C GLN A 49 -3.03 -3.81 7.86
N HIS A 50 -2.14 -2.89 8.26
CA HIS A 50 -2.17 -2.42 9.63
C HIS A 50 -3.43 -1.57 9.84
N PRO A 51 -4.42 -2.03 10.63
CA PRO A 51 -5.68 -1.31 10.80
C PRO A 51 -5.48 0.10 11.35
N LEU A 52 -4.36 0.33 12.03
CA LEU A 52 -3.95 1.65 12.50
C LEU A 52 -3.62 2.62 11.35
N ASP A 53 -3.05 2.17 10.23
CA ASP A 53 -2.70 3.05 9.12
C ASP A 53 -3.97 3.64 8.47
N ALA A 54 -5.02 2.82 8.32
CA ALA A 54 -6.32 3.30 7.85
C ALA A 54 -6.97 4.29 8.83
N VAL A 55 -6.77 4.10 10.14
CA VAL A 55 -7.24 5.04 11.17
C VAL A 55 -6.46 6.34 11.13
N TRP A 56 -5.14 6.30 10.95
CA TRP A 56 -4.29 7.49 10.81
C TRP A 56 -4.63 8.29 9.56
N ASP A 57 -4.82 7.61 8.41
CA ASP A 57 -5.21 8.25 7.15
C ASP A 57 -6.60 8.93 7.30
N MET A 58 -7.56 8.25 7.94
CA MET A 58 -8.87 8.84 8.24
C MET A 58 -8.77 10.04 9.20
N ALA A 59 -7.89 9.97 10.21
CA ALA A 59 -7.66 11.07 11.14
C ALA A 59 -7.02 12.28 10.46
N GLU A 60 -6.08 12.08 9.54
CA GLU A 60 -5.42 13.15 8.78
C GLU A 60 -6.42 13.88 7.86
N HIS A 61 -7.30 13.13 7.17
CA HIS A 61 -8.39 13.71 6.38
C HIS A 61 -9.40 14.46 7.27
N GLY A 62 -9.72 13.93 8.46
CA GLY A 62 -10.63 14.58 9.41
C GLY A 62 -10.10 15.91 9.93
N ARG A 63 -8.80 15.98 10.30
CA ARG A 63 -8.15 17.20 10.82
C ARG A 63 -8.16 18.34 9.82
N SER A 64 -8.11 18.06 8.53
CA SER A 64 -8.15 19.08 7.47
C SER A 64 -9.50 19.79 7.36
N ASN A 65 -10.58 19.15 7.82
CA ASN A 65 -11.94 19.69 7.80
C ASN A 65 -12.38 20.32 9.14
N VAL A 66 -11.51 20.32 10.15
CA VAL A 66 -11.82 20.90 11.46
C VAL A 66 -11.26 22.33 11.51
N PRO A 67 -12.11 23.36 11.73
CA PRO A 67 -11.65 24.73 11.93
C PRO A 67 -10.60 24.82 13.05
N THR A 68 -9.58 25.66 12.88
CA THR A 68 -8.44 25.79 13.82
C THR A 68 -8.86 26.15 15.26
N ASP A 69 -10.02 26.81 15.42
CA ASP A 69 -10.59 27.18 16.72
C ASP A 69 -11.54 26.13 17.29
N THR A 70 -11.63 24.94 16.67
CA THR A 70 -12.40 23.81 17.21
C THR A 70 -11.61 23.18 18.34
N THR A 71 -11.81 23.71 19.53
CA THR A 71 -11.46 23.07 20.79
C THR A 71 -12.66 22.28 21.29
N SER A 72 -12.40 21.09 21.81
CA SER A 72 -13.40 20.30 22.54
C SER A 72 -13.61 20.96 23.90
N ALA A 73 -14.47 21.98 23.94
CA ALA A 73 -14.87 22.60 25.20
C ALA A 73 -15.80 21.62 25.92
N HIS A 74 -15.23 20.87 26.87
CA HIS A 74 -15.92 19.88 27.69
C HIS A 74 -16.05 20.34 29.15
N ASP A 75 -15.99 21.66 29.38
CA ASP A 75 -16.12 22.27 30.70
C ASP A 75 -17.51 22.01 31.35
N ASP A 76 -18.46 21.52 30.56
CA ASP A 76 -19.78 21.04 30.99
C ASP A 76 -19.79 19.58 31.45
N LEU A 77 -18.78 18.80 31.06
CA LEU A 77 -18.65 17.36 31.33
C LEU A 77 -17.64 17.04 32.42
N TYR A 78 -16.69 17.94 32.69
CA TYR A 78 -15.63 17.75 33.67
C TYR A 78 -15.53 18.94 34.63
N ASP A 79 -15.26 18.66 35.90
CA ASP A 79 -14.97 19.68 36.90
C ASP A 79 -13.55 20.27 36.72
N GLU A 80 -13.18 21.23 37.59
CA GLU A 80 -11.88 21.90 37.57
C GLU A 80 -10.68 20.96 37.78
N ASP A 81 -10.92 19.76 38.33
CA ASP A 81 -9.93 18.70 38.52
C ASP A 81 -9.89 17.70 37.34
N GLY A 82 -10.75 17.89 36.34
CA GLY A 82 -10.85 17.04 35.15
C GLY A 82 -11.62 15.74 35.40
N LEU A 83 -12.44 15.67 36.45
CA LEU A 83 -13.27 14.51 36.77
C LEU A 83 -14.69 14.68 36.20
N PRO A 84 -15.33 13.59 35.73
CA PRO A 84 -16.69 13.66 35.21
C PRO A 84 -17.67 14.13 36.30
N VAL A 85 -18.51 15.12 35.97
CA VAL A 85 -19.56 15.65 36.86
C VAL A 85 -20.79 14.76 36.94
#